data_AF-A0A4U6VFN5-F1
#
_entry.id   AF-A0A4U6VFN5-F1
#
_cell.length_a   1.000
_cell.length_b   1.000
_cell.length_c   1.000
_cell.angle_alpha   90.00
_cell.angle_beta   90.00
_cell.angle_gamma   90.00
#
_symmetry.space_group_name_H-M   'P 1'
#
loop_
_entity.id
_entity.type
_entity.pdbx_description
1 polymer ?
#
loop_
_entity_poly.entity_id
_entity_poly.type
_entity_poly.pdbx_seq_one_letter_code
_entity_poly.pdbx_strand_id
1 'polypeptide(L)'
;MSQNQEAASGPAESGVTSASVQPSSLSPSSASSSTSTTPSSNSDSFEDAFEAMVDEVFFDPVEDEIEARIVAQLFRGASPEVRRQVAAQQEALRAQKEALRRQVAESRAQARRAREYTRLLRADVSGYTDAQMERYQRELRRRSKELFGK
;
A
#
# COMPACT_ATOMS: atom_id res chain seq x y z
N MET A 1 65.90 5.24 6.15
CA MET A 1 66.56 5.33 4.83
C MET A 1 66.48 3.97 4.16
N SER A 2 65.57 3.82 3.20
CA SER A 2 65.65 2.86 2.08
C SER A 2 64.79 3.44 0.95
N GLN A 3 65.45 3.87 -0.11
CA GLN A 3 64.88 4.24 -1.41
C GLN A 3 65.03 3.06 -2.37
N ASN A 4 64.11 2.95 -3.35
CA ASN A 4 64.28 2.51 -4.76
C ASN A 4 62.86 2.47 -5.37
N GLN A 5 62.44 3.41 -6.24
CA GLN A 5 62.60 3.47 -7.73
C GLN A 5 62.01 2.23 -8.46
N GLU A 6 61.35 2.27 -9.62
CA GLU A 6 60.76 3.30 -10.51
C GLU A 6 60.05 2.55 -11.68
N ALA A 7 58.99 3.16 -12.24
CA ALA A 7 58.45 3.10 -13.62
C ALA A 7 58.17 1.81 -14.46
N ALA A 8 56.93 1.81 -14.98
CA ALA A 8 56.49 1.69 -16.39
C ALA A 8 56.54 0.35 -17.14
N SER A 9 55.35 -0.10 -17.62
CA SER A 9 54.98 -0.22 -19.05
C SER A 9 53.78 -1.17 -19.24
N GLY A 10 52.76 -0.75 -20.00
CA GLY A 10 51.85 -1.68 -20.71
C GLY A 10 52.55 -2.27 -21.94
N PRO A 11 51.87 -2.80 -22.99
CA PRO A 11 50.44 -3.09 -23.20
C PRO A 11 50.20 -4.57 -23.62
N ALA A 12 48.93 -4.97 -23.83
CA ALA A 12 48.56 -5.91 -24.91
C ALA A 12 47.04 -5.96 -25.09
N GLU A 13 46.64 -5.49 -26.26
CA GLU A 13 45.42 -5.74 -27.00
C GLU A 13 44.78 -7.13 -26.87
N SER A 14 43.45 -7.18 -26.76
CA SER A 14 42.67 -8.29 -27.31
C SER A 14 41.45 -7.72 -28.01
N GLY A 15 41.51 -7.75 -29.33
CA GLY A 15 40.43 -7.34 -30.20
C GLY A 15 39.32 -8.38 -30.24
N VAL A 16 38.08 -7.91 -30.18
CA VAL A 16 36.97 -8.60 -30.84
C VAL A 16 36.21 -7.55 -31.64
N THR A 17 36.18 -7.78 -32.94
CA THR A 17 35.54 -6.98 -33.97
C THR A 17 34.02 -7.19 -33.99
N SER A 18 33.29 -6.08 -34.03
CA SER A 18 32.06 -5.79 -34.78
C SER A 18 30.88 -6.78 -34.76
N ALA A 19 29.75 -6.30 -34.20
CA ALA A 19 28.46 -6.35 -34.89
C ALA A 19 27.59 -5.16 -34.44
N SER A 20 27.47 -4.18 -35.34
CA SER A 20 26.51 -3.07 -35.27
C SER A 20 25.10 -3.62 -35.42
N VAL A 21 24.22 -3.38 -34.45
CA VAL A 21 22.78 -3.50 -34.61
C VAL A 21 22.14 -2.24 -34.03
N GLN A 22 21.75 -1.33 -34.91
CA GLN A 22 20.89 -0.20 -34.58
C GLN A 22 19.46 -0.72 -34.35
N PRO A 23 18.82 -0.46 -33.20
CA PRO A 23 17.37 -0.45 -33.14
C PRO A 23 16.86 0.89 -33.67
N SER A 24 16.12 0.79 -34.78
CA SER A 24 15.46 1.86 -35.49
C SER A 24 14.74 2.86 -34.57
N SER A 25 14.93 4.14 -34.88
CA SER A 25 14.10 5.24 -34.44
C SER A 25 12.64 5.00 -34.85
N LEU A 26 11.79 4.65 -33.88
CA LEU A 26 10.34 4.72 -34.06
C LEU A 26 9.84 5.99 -33.38
N SER A 27 9.53 6.98 -34.20
CA SER A 27 8.74 8.14 -33.83
C SER A 27 7.39 7.69 -33.27
N PRO A 28 6.97 8.10 -32.06
CA PRO A 28 5.57 8.05 -31.70
C PRO A 28 4.88 9.26 -32.34
N SER A 29 4.12 8.97 -33.38
CA SER A 29 3.16 9.89 -33.99
C SER A 29 2.24 10.47 -32.93
N SER A 30 2.10 11.79 -32.96
CA SER A 30 1.10 12.57 -32.26
C SER A 30 -0.30 12.07 -32.62
N ALA A 31 -0.88 11.21 -31.76
CA ALA A 31 -2.31 10.96 -31.75
C ALA A 31 -2.92 11.90 -30.72
N SER A 32 -3.66 12.88 -31.21
CA SER A 32 -4.51 13.79 -30.44
C SER A 32 -5.32 12.99 -29.41
N SER A 33 -5.06 13.29 -28.14
CA SER A 33 -5.80 12.79 -27.00
C SER A 33 -7.22 13.33 -27.08
N SER A 34 -8.11 12.57 -27.72
CA SER A 34 -9.54 12.72 -27.57
C SER A 34 -9.87 12.41 -26.12
N THR A 35 -10.30 13.46 -25.42
CA THR A 35 -10.94 13.43 -24.11
C THR A 35 -11.89 12.25 -24.00
N SER A 36 -11.42 11.17 -23.39
CA SER A 36 -12.27 10.15 -22.82
C SER A 36 -12.86 10.75 -21.55
N THR A 37 -14.04 11.34 -21.67
CA THR A 37 -14.97 11.48 -20.55
C THR A 37 -15.25 10.07 -20.02
N THR A 38 -14.44 9.62 -19.09
CA THR A 38 -14.80 8.50 -18.22
C THR A 38 -15.92 9.02 -17.33
N PRO A 39 -17.11 8.40 -17.30
CA PRO A 39 -18.09 8.69 -16.28
C PRO A 39 -17.49 8.27 -14.94
N SER A 40 -16.98 9.26 -14.21
CA SER A 40 -16.56 9.14 -12.81
C SER A 40 -17.78 8.90 -11.94
N SER A 41 -18.16 7.63 -11.79
CA SER A 41 -19.01 7.16 -10.71
C SER A 41 -19.02 5.64 -10.80
N ASN A 42 -18.25 4.96 -9.95
CA ASN A 42 -18.46 3.58 -9.46
C ASN A 42 -17.14 2.94 -8.94
N SER A 43 -15.97 3.54 -9.18
CA SER A 43 -14.68 2.96 -8.75
C SER A 43 -14.51 2.91 -7.23
N ASP A 44 -15.09 3.85 -6.49
CA ASP A 44 -14.97 3.90 -5.01
C ASP A 44 -15.68 2.71 -4.35
N SER A 45 -16.79 2.22 -4.92
CA SER A 45 -17.57 1.11 -4.35
C SER A 45 -16.90 -0.25 -4.51
N PHE A 46 -16.11 -0.45 -5.57
CA PHE A 46 -15.37 -1.69 -5.77
C PHE A 46 -14.15 -1.75 -4.85
N GLU A 47 -13.44 -0.64 -4.67
CA GLU A 47 -12.26 -0.58 -3.81
C GLU A 47 -12.63 -0.81 -2.33
N ASP A 48 -13.73 -0.21 -1.87
CA ASP A 48 -14.24 -0.43 -0.50
C ASP A 48 -14.73 -1.87 -0.31
N ALA A 49 -15.36 -2.47 -1.34
CA ALA A 49 -15.78 -3.87 -1.31
C ALA A 49 -14.59 -4.84 -1.35
N PHE A 50 -13.54 -4.51 -2.10
CA PHE A 50 -12.28 -5.26 -2.13
C PHE A 50 -11.55 -5.17 -0.79
N GLU A 51 -11.47 -3.98 -0.18
CA GLU A 51 -10.91 -3.83 1.17
C GLU A 51 -11.70 -4.64 2.21
N ALA A 52 -13.03 -4.65 2.15
CA ALA A 52 -13.86 -5.46 3.03
C ALA A 52 -13.61 -6.96 2.81
N MET A 53 -13.47 -7.40 1.56
CA MET A 53 -13.14 -8.78 1.21
C MET A 53 -11.73 -9.16 1.68
N VAL A 54 -10.75 -8.27 1.55
CA VAL A 54 -9.37 -8.49 2.06
C VAL A 54 -9.39 -8.64 3.57
N ASP A 55 -10.20 -7.87 4.29
CA ASP A 55 -10.33 -8.03 5.74
C ASP A 55 -10.97 -9.37 6.11
N GLU A 56 -11.96 -9.84 5.35
CA GLU A 56 -12.58 -11.15 5.57
C GLU A 56 -11.62 -12.31 5.29
N VAL A 57 -10.82 -12.23 4.21
CA VAL A 57 -9.90 -13.30 3.79
C VAL A 57 -8.64 -13.37 4.64
N PHE A 58 -8.07 -12.23 5.06
CA PHE A 58 -6.80 -12.21 5.82
C PHE A 58 -7.00 -12.30 7.34
N PHE A 59 -8.20 -12.07 7.84
CA PHE A 59 -8.46 -11.97 9.27
C PHE A 59 -9.63 -12.84 9.74
N ASP A 60 -9.79 -14.03 9.17
CA ASP A 60 -10.83 -14.98 9.57
C ASP A 60 -10.61 -15.47 11.03
N PRO A 61 -11.55 -15.21 11.96
CA PRO A 61 -11.47 -15.74 13.33
C PRO A 61 -11.54 -17.27 13.38
N VAL A 62 -12.13 -17.92 12.36
CA VAL A 62 -12.20 -19.39 12.28
C VAL A 62 -10.80 -19.99 12.13
N GLU A 63 -9.90 -19.32 11.41
CA GLU A 63 -8.51 -19.78 11.25
C GLU A 63 -7.76 -19.79 12.60
N ASP A 64 -7.96 -18.76 13.44
CA ASP A 64 -7.37 -18.66 14.77
C ASP A 64 -7.86 -19.80 15.71
N GLU A 65 -9.09 -20.31 15.52
CA GLU A 65 -9.64 -21.46 16.25
C GLU A 65 -9.09 -22.80 15.76
N ILE A 66 -8.97 -22.96 14.44
CA ILE A 66 -8.38 -24.15 13.82
C ILE A 66 -6.92 -24.30 14.25
N GLU A 67 -6.14 -23.21 14.22
CA GLU A 67 -4.75 -23.20 14.67
C GLU A 67 -4.63 -23.61 16.15
N ALA A 68 -5.49 -23.06 17.02
CA ALA A 68 -5.50 -23.43 18.44
C ALA A 68 -5.76 -24.94 18.65
N ARG A 69 -6.68 -25.52 17.87
CA ARG A 69 -6.97 -26.96 17.91
C ARG A 69 -5.78 -27.81 17.42
N ILE A 70 -5.13 -27.39 16.35
CA ILE A 70 -3.94 -28.06 15.80
C ILE A 70 -2.82 -28.04 16.84
N VAL A 71 -2.55 -26.89 17.44
CA VAL A 71 -1.52 -26.75 18.48
C VAL A 71 -1.86 -27.59 19.71
N ALA A 72 -3.12 -27.61 20.16
CA ALA A 72 -3.53 -28.47 21.26
C ALA A 72 -3.31 -29.97 20.96
N GLN A 73 -3.53 -30.41 19.72
CA GLN A 73 -3.26 -31.79 19.30
C GLN A 73 -1.76 -32.10 19.22
N LEU A 74 -0.95 -31.18 18.68
CA LEU A 74 0.51 -31.30 18.60
C LEU A 74 1.16 -31.45 19.98
N PHE A 75 0.67 -30.69 20.96
CA PHE A 75 1.22 -30.68 22.33
C PHE A 75 0.46 -31.61 23.30
N ARG A 76 -0.41 -32.49 22.80
CA ARG A 76 -1.23 -33.40 23.64
C ARG A 76 -0.38 -34.29 24.58
N GLY A 77 0.80 -34.70 24.13
CA GLY A 77 1.76 -35.50 24.92
C GLY A 77 2.86 -34.68 25.62
N ALA A 78 2.87 -33.36 25.46
CA ALA A 78 3.90 -32.50 26.02
C ALA A 78 3.70 -32.25 27.53
N SER A 79 4.78 -31.85 28.21
CA SER A 79 4.71 -31.50 29.62
C SER A 79 3.73 -30.34 29.86
N PRO A 80 3.09 -30.25 31.04
CA PRO A 80 2.16 -29.17 31.36
C PRO A 80 2.80 -27.77 31.26
N GLU A 81 4.09 -27.67 31.59
CA GLU A 81 4.84 -26.41 31.53
C GLU A 81 5.00 -25.93 30.08
N VAL A 82 5.36 -26.82 29.16
CA VAL A 82 5.46 -26.51 27.74
C VAL A 82 4.10 -26.06 27.19
N ARG A 83 3.01 -26.73 27.58
CA ARG A 83 1.65 -26.32 27.16
C ARG A 83 1.28 -24.92 27.65
N ARG A 84 1.62 -24.57 28.90
CA ARG A 84 1.38 -23.22 29.44
C ARG A 84 2.20 -22.18 28.72
N GLN A 85 3.47 -22.48 28.42
CA GLN A 85 4.34 -21.57 27.69
C GLN A 85 3.81 -21.30 26.28
N VAL A 86 3.41 -22.35 25.55
CA VAL A 86 2.84 -22.22 24.20
C VAL A 86 1.52 -21.46 24.23
N ALA A 87 0.63 -21.74 25.19
CA ALA A 87 -0.62 -20.99 25.34
C ALA A 87 -0.38 -19.49 25.57
N ALA A 88 0.58 -19.15 26.44
CA ALA A 88 0.95 -17.76 26.68
C ALA A 88 1.55 -17.07 25.43
N GLN A 89 2.35 -17.78 24.65
CA GLN A 89 2.89 -17.26 23.38
C GLN A 89 1.78 -17.03 22.36
N GLN A 90 0.82 -17.96 22.24
CA GLN A 90 -0.31 -17.79 21.34
C GLN A 90 -1.21 -16.62 21.73
N GLU A 91 -1.47 -16.44 23.02
CA GLU A 91 -2.26 -15.30 23.51
C GLU A 91 -1.54 -13.96 23.21
N ALA A 92 -0.23 -13.90 23.45
CA ALA A 92 0.57 -12.72 23.13
C ALA A 92 0.56 -12.41 21.62
N LEU A 93 0.68 -13.42 20.76
CA LEU A 93 0.60 -13.26 19.31
C LEU A 93 -0.79 -12.80 18.87
N ARG A 94 -1.86 -13.38 19.44
CA ARG A 94 -3.23 -12.96 19.15
C ARG A 94 -3.45 -11.50 19.51
N ALA A 95 -2.96 -11.05 20.67
CA ALA A 95 -3.04 -9.66 21.08
C ALA A 95 -2.27 -8.72 20.12
N GLN A 96 -1.08 -9.12 19.66
CA GLN A 96 -0.33 -8.35 18.67
C GLN A 96 -1.05 -8.27 17.31
N LYS A 97 -1.61 -9.38 16.83
CA LYS A 97 -2.41 -9.43 15.59
C LYS A 97 -3.61 -8.50 15.69
N GLU A 98 -4.30 -8.49 16.83
CA GLU A 98 -5.44 -7.60 17.06
C GLU A 98 -5.03 -6.12 17.12
N ALA A 99 -3.93 -5.78 17.79
CA ALA A 99 -3.40 -4.42 17.81
C ALA A 99 -3.06 -3.93 16.39
N LEU A 100 -2.41 -4.78 15.59
CA LEU A 100 -2.09 -4.47 14.19
C LEU A 100 -3.37 -4.29 13.35
N ARG A 101 -4.38 -5.14 13.55
CA ARG A 101 -5.70 -5.00 12.89
C ARG A 101 -6.31 -3.62 13.17
N ARG A 102 -6.30 -3.18 14.42
CA ARG A 102 -6.81 -1.84 14.79
C ARG A 102 -6.03 -0.72 14.10
N GLN A 103 -4.70 -0.82 14.09
CA GLN A 103 -3.85 0.17 13.42
C GLN A 103 -4.11 0.23 11.90
N VAL A 104 -4.26 -0.92 11.24
CA VAL A 104 -4.58 -0.98 9.81
C VAL A 104 -5.96 -0.39 9.53
N ALA A 105 -6.96 -0.72 10.35
CA ALA A 105 -8.31 -0.17 10.23
C ALA A 105 -8.30 1.37 10.38
N GLU A 106 -7.56 1.90 11.35
CA GLU A 106 -7.39 3.34 11.54
C GLU A 106 -6.70 4.01 10.33
N SER A 107 -5.61 3.43 9.83
CA SER A 107 -4.89 3.92 8.65
C SER A 107 -5.80 3.95 7.41
N ARG A 108 -6.58 2.89 7.18
CA ARG A 108 -7.55 2.84 6.08
C ARG A 108 -8.66 3.88 6.25
N ALA A 109 -9.18 4.06 7.47
CA ALA A 109 -10.15 5.10 7.74
C ALA A 109 -9.61 6.51 7.44
N GLN A 110 -8.33 6.77 7.77
CA GLN A 110 -7.66 8.02 7.40
C GLN A 110 -7.51 8.17 5.89
N ALA A 111 -7.12 7.11 5.18
CA ALA A 111 -7.01 7.11 3.72
C ALA A 111 -8.36 7.40 3.05
N ARG A 112 -9.46 6.80 3.53
CA ARG A 112 -10.83 7.08 3.05
C ARG A 112 -11.19 8.56 3.22
N ARG A 113 -10.96 9.12 4.42
CA ARG A 113 -11.17 10.56 4.67
C ARG A 113 -10.37 11.44 3.71
N ALA A 114 -9.10 11.12 3.48
CA ALA A 114 -8.22 11.87 2.57
C ALA A 114 -8.70 11.83 1.12
N ARG A 115 -9.13 10.66 0.63
CA ARG A 115 -9.73 10.49 -0.71
C ARG A 115 -10.99 11.32 -0.84
N GLU A 116 -11.87 11.24 0.15
CA GLU A 116 -13.11 12.00 0.24
C GLU A 116 -12.88 13.52 0.21
N TYR A 117 -11.86 14.02 0.91
CA TYR A 117 -11.47 15.42 0.87
C TYR A 117 -10.89 15.82 -0.49
N THR A 118 -10.03 14.98 -1.05
CA THR A 118 -9.45 15.20 -2.40
C THR A 118 -10.54 15.24 -3.47
N ARG A 119 -11.58 14.42 -3.33
CA ARG A 119 -12.74 14.41 -4.22
C ARG A 119 -13.50 15.73 -4.18
N LEU A 120 -13.69 16.32 -3.00
CA LEU A 120 -14.27 17.66 -2.88
C LEU A 120 -13.41 18.70 -3.58
N LEU A 121 -12.08 18.69 -3.34
CA LEU A 121 -11.17 19.64 -3.97
C LEU A 121 -11.16 19.58 -5.50
N ARG A 122 -11.46 18.41 -6.07
CA ARG A 122 -11.54 18.19 -7.52
C ARG A 122 -12.93 18.43 -8.11
N ALA A 123 -13.93 18.75 -7.29
CA ALA A 123 -15.28 19.01 -7.78
C ALA A 123 -15.28 20.29 -8.63
N ASP A 124 -15.95 20.25 -9.78
CA ASP A 124 -16.23 21.45 -10.55
C ASP A 124 -17.34 22.26 -9.85
N VAL A 125 -16.97 23.46 -9.41
CA VAL A 125 -17.84 24.39 -8.67
C VAL A 125 -18.24 25.61 -9.52
N SER A 126 -17.83 25.68 -10.78
CA SER A 126 -18.06 26.83 -11.66
C SER A 126 -19.55 27.13 -11.91
N GLY A 127 -20.40 26.11 -11.81
CA GLY A 127 -21.85 26.23 -11.97
C GLY A 127 -22.67 26.31 -10.67
N TYR A 128 -22.04 26.46 -9.51
CA TYR A 128 -22.75 26.42 -8.23
C TYR A 128 -23.49 27.74 -7.96
N THR A 129 -24.74 27.63 -7.54
CA THR A 129 -25.48 28.75 -6.93
C THR A 129 -24.88 29.14 -5.58
N ASP A 130 -25.16 30.36 -5.09
CA ASP A 130 -24.64 30.83 -3.80
C ASP A 130 -24.94 29.86 -2.64
N ALA A 131 -26.15 29.29 -2.61
CA ALA A 131 -26.55 28.31 -1.60
C ALA A 131 -25.76 26.99 -1.72
N GLN A 132 -25.43 26.56 -2.93
CA GLN A 132 -24.59 25.37 -3.17
C GLN A 132 -23.13 25.63 -2.81
N MET A 133 -22.62 26.81 -3.16
CA MET A 133 -21.27 27.25 -2.83
C MET A 133 -21.07 27.32 -1.31
N GLU A 134 -22.04 27.85 -0.58
CA GLU A 134 -21.97 27.91 0.88
C GLU A 134 -21.97 26.52 1.52
N ARG A 135 -22.78 25.58 1.00
CA ARG A 135 -22.77 24.17 1.45
C ARG A 135 -21.44 23.51 1.16
N TYR A 136 -20.90 23.69 -0.05
CA TYR A 136 -19.61 23.16 -0.45
C TYR A 136 -18.49 23.68 0.47
N GLN A 137 -18.46 24.98 0.75
CA GLN A 137 -17.46 25.56 1.65
C GLN A 137 -17.61 25.05 3.09
N ARG A 138 -18.83 24.89 3.59
CA ARG A 138 -19.07 24.30 4.92
C ARG A 138 -18.53 22.88 5.00
N GLU A 139 -18.82 22.07 3.99
CA GLU A 139 -18.36 20.69 3.90
C GLU A 139 -16.83 20.60 3.76
N LEU A 140 -16.23 21.47 2.95
CA LEU A 140 -14.78 21.55 2.79
C LEU A 140 -14.08 21.92 4.10
N ARG A 141 -14.63 22.88 4.87
CA ARG A 141 -14.11 23.24 6.20
C ARG A 141 -14.27 22.08 7.19
N ARG A 142 -15.43 21.40 7.20
CA ARG A 142 -15.69 20.24 8.06
C ARG A 142 -14.65 19.15 7.82
N ARG A 143 -14.45 18.73 6.56
CA ARG A 143 -13.49 17.67 6.22
C ARG A 143 -12.05 18.08 6.42
N SER A 144 -11.70 19.34 6.17
CA SER A 144 -10.37 19.88 6.50
C SER A 144 -10.08 19.75 8.00
N LYS A 145 -11.05 20.10 8.85
CA LYS A 145 -10.92 19.96 10.30
C LYS A 145 -10.78 18.50 10.74
N GLU A 146 -11.53 17.59 10.13
CA GLU A 146 -11.45 16.14 10.43
C GLU A 146 -10.12 15.50 10.04
N LEU A 147 -9.45 16.01 9.00
CA LEU A 147 -8.15 15.52 8.54
C LEU A 147 -6.97 16.15 9.26
N PHE A 148 -7.01 17.48 9.43
CA PHE A 148 -5.84 18.26 9.86
C PHE A 148 -5.95 18.75 11.30
N GLY A 149 -7.11 18.62 11.94
CA GLY A 149 -7.35 19.06 13.31
C GLY A 149 -7.28 20.58 13.52
N LYS A 150 -7.37 21.37 12.42
CA LYS A 150 -7.28 22.83 12.42
C LYS A 150 -8.64 23.49 12.20
#